data_AF-A0AAE3IQZ9-F1
#
_entry.id   AF-A0AAE3IQZ9-F1
#
_cell.length_a   1.000
_cell.length_b   1.000
_cell.length_c   1.000
_cell.angle_alpha   90.00
_cell.angle_beta   90.00
_cell.angle_gamma   90.00
#
_symmetry.space_group_name_H-M   'P 1'
#
loop_
_entity.id
_entity.type
_entity.pdbx_description
1 polymer ?
#
loop_
_entity_poly.entity_id
_entity_poly.type
_entity_poly.pdbx_seq_one_letter_code
_entity_poly.pdbx_strand_id
1 'polypeptide(L)' 'MDFYHNFFYIYVLNASWFVWTIIIASIVLNILAPILIWFVMNSKPLPIISSLKKEKTEKSTKSEQ' A
#
# COMPACT_ATOMS: atom_id res chain seq x y z
N MET A 1 33.74 15.99 -0.56
CA MET A 1 33.17 14.75 -1.14
C MET A 1 33.18 13.75 0.00
N ASP A 2 32.27 13.89 0.97
CA ASP A 2 32.33 13.14 2.24
C ASP A 2 30.92 12.82 2.76
N PHE A 3 30.09 12.22 1.90
CA PHE A 3 28.74 11.78 2.30
C PHE A 3 28.77 10.63 3.31
N TYR A 4 29.87 9.87 3.34
CA TYR A 4 30.07 8.73 4.24
C TYR A 4 30.44 9.11 5.68
N HIS A 5 30.81 10.38 5.92
CA HIS A 5 31.12 10.90 7.27
C HIS A 5 30.00 11.76 7.84
N ASN A 6 28.88 11.85 7.13
CA ASN A 6 27.73 12.59 7.62
C ASN A 6 27.09 11.81 8.79
N PHE A 7 26.78 12.52 9.88
CA PHE A 7 26.21 11.96 11.11
C PHE A 7 24.98 11.08 10.80
N PHE A 8 24.14 11.51 9.85
CA PHE A 8 22.99 10.74 9.41
C PHE A 8 23.36 9.36 8.83
N TYR A 9 24.43 9.25 8.04
CA TYR A 9 24.85 7.98 7.45
C TYR A 9 25.38 7.02 8.51
N ILE A 10 26.25 7.51 9.41
CA ILE A 10 26.87 6.68 10.45
C ILE A 10 25.82 6.16 11.45
N TYR A 11 24.88 7.02 11.86
CA TYR A 11 23.96 6.70 12.96
C TYR A 11 22.60 6.15 12.50
N VAL A 12 22.17 6.44 11.26
CA VAL A 12 20.85 6.01 10.76
C VAL A 12 20.99 4.94 9.68
N LEU A 13 21.76 5.20 8.62
CA LEU A 13 21.82 4.30 7.45
C LEU A 13 22.75 3.10 7.65
N ASN A 14 23.87 3.28 8.35
CA ASN A 14 24.83 2.21 8.69
C ASN A 14 24.42 1.44 9.96
N ALA A 15 23.36 1.85 10.62
CA ALA A 15 22.90 1.15 11.81
C ALA A 15 22.32 -0.21 11.40
N SER A 16 22.83 -1.29 12.01
CA SER A 16 22.41 -2.67 11.70
C SER A 16 20.89 -2.84 11.74
N TRP A 17 20.21 -2.18 12.68
CA TRP A 17 18.75 -2.22 12.80
C TRP A 17 18.04 -1.67 11.55
N PHE A 18 18.56 -0.63 10.90
CA PHE A 18 17.96 -0.05 9.69
C PHE A 18 18.05 -1.02 8.51
N VAL A 19 19.23 -1.61 8.28
CA VAL A 19 19.41 -2.62 7.22
C VAL A 19 18.49 -3.83 7.48
N TRP A 20 18.38 -4.29 8.73
CA TRP A 20 17.46 -5.36 9.10
C TRP A 20 15.99 -5.01 8.86
N THR A 21 15.56 -3.77 9.08
CA THR A 21 14.17 -3.37 8.78
C THR A 21 13.85 -3.47 7.30
N ILE A 22 14.78 -3.13 6.40
CA ILE A 22 14.60 -3.25 4.96
C ILE A 22 14.48 -4.72 4.54
N ILE A 23 15.33 -5.59 5.10
CA ILE A 23 15.29 -7.03 4.84
C ILE A 23 13.96 -7.61 5.30
N ILE A 24 13.53 -7.31 6.55
CA ILE A 24 12.26 -7.78 7.09
C ILE A 24 11.09 -7.25 6.26
N ALA A 25 11.08 -5.96 5.92
CA ALA A 25 10.04 -5.37 5.08
C ALA A 25 9.94 -6.06 3.71
N SER A 26 11.08 -6.40 3.10
CA SER A 26 11.12 -7.11 1.82
C SER A 26 10.54 -8.52 1.93
N ILE A 27 10.87 -9.24 3.01
CA ILE A 27 10.32 -10.58 3.29
C ILE A 27 8.81 -10.50 3.53
N VAL A 28 8.37 -9.53 4.36
CA VAL A 28 6.94 -9.32 4.65
C VAL A 28 6.19 -8.99 3.37
N LEU A 29 6.69 -8.09 2.52
CA LEU A 29 6.07 -7.76 1.24
C LEU A 29 6.02 -8.98 0.30
N ASN A 30 7.05 -9.82 0.30
CA ASN A 30 7.06 -11.04 -0.51
C ASN A 30 5.95 -12.02 -0.09
N ILE A 31 5.71 -12.16 1.22
CA ILE A 31 4.63 -12.99 1.77
C ILE A 31 3.26 -12.31 1.61
N LEU A 32 3.17 -10.99 1.78
CA LEU A 32 1.93 -10.24 1.63
C LEU A 32 1.48 -10.13 0.18
N ALA A 33 2.39 -10.11 -0.78
CA ALA A 33 2.07 -9.99 -2.20
C ALA A 33 1.04 -11.04 -2.67
N PRO A 34 1.25 -12.37 -2.49
CA PRO A 34 0.27 -13.38 -2.89
C PRO A 34 -1.03 -13.28 -2.10
N ILE A 35 -0.97 -12.89 -0.81
CA ILE A 35 -2.17 -12.69 0.02
C ILE A 35 -3.01 -11.52 -0.50
N LEU A 36 -2.36 -10.42 -0.87
CA LEU A 36 -3.01 -9.23 -1.42
C LEU A 36 -3.63 -9.54 -2.79
N ILE A 37 -2.91 -10.28 -3.65
CA ILE A 37 -3.43 -10.73 -4.94
C ILE A 37 -4.66 -11.63 -4.75
N TRP A 38 -4.59 -12.59 -3.82
CA TRP A 38 -5.72 -13.45 -3.49
C TRP A 38 -6.91 -12.65 -2.94
N PHE A 39 -6.65 -11.69 -2.05
CA PHE A 39 -7.69 -10.82 -1.50
C PHE A 39 -8.35 -9.98 -2.60
N VAL A 40 -7.58 -9.34 -3.49
CA VAL A 40 -8.12 -8.55 -4.60
C VAL A 40 -8.91 -9.44 -5.57
N MET A 41 -8.37 -10.61 -5.93
CA MET A 41 -9.03 -11.54 -6.86
C MET A 41 -10.31 -12.14 -6.28
N ASN A 42 -10.35 -12.44 -4.98
CA ASN A 42 -11.50 -13.07 -4.32
C ASN A 42 -12.45 -12.05 -3.67
N SER A 43 -12.09 -10.77 -3.64
CA SER A 43 -12.96 -9.72 -3.14
C SER A 43 -14.16 -9.54 -4.07
N LYS A 44 -15.29 -10.13 -3.67
CA LYS A 44 -16.61 -9.68 -4.12
C LYS A 44 -16.67 -8.17 -3.85
N PRO A 45 -17.27 -7.35 -4.74
CA PRO A 45 -17.35 -5.91 -4.52
C PRO A 45 -17.96 -5.67 -3.13
N LEU A 46 -17.20 -4.99 -2.27
CA LEU A 46 -17.63 -4.67 -0.92
C LEU A 46 -19.03 -4.01 -1.03
N PRO A 47 -20.02 -4.45 -0.22
CA PRO A 47 -21.39 -3.95 -0.31
C PRO A 47 -21.52 -2.43 -0.13
N ILE A 48 -20.48 -1.80 0.44
CA ILE A 48 -20.36 -0.36 0.65
C ILE A 48 -20.00 0.38 -0.66
N ILE A 49 -19.23 -0.25 -1.55
CA ILE A 49 -18.83 0.35 -2.84
C ILE A 49 -19.98 0.23 -3.84
N SER A 50 -20.77 -0.84 -3.76
CA SER A 50 -21.92 -1.05 -4.64
C SER A 50 -23.09 -0.10 -4.34
N SER A 51 -23.30 0.30 -3.08
CA SER A 51 -24.32 1.30 -2.71
C SER A 51 -23.98 2.69 -3.23
N LEU A 52 -22.70 3.09 -3.14
CA LEU A 52 -22.22 4.37 -3.71
C LEU A 52 -22.30 4.40 -5.24
N LYS A 53 -22.03 3.26 -5.91
CA LYS A 53 -22.17 3.15 -7.37
C LYS A 53 -23.63 3.25 -7.81
N LYS A 54 -24.57 2.71 -7.03
CA LYS A 54 -26.02 2.85 -7.28
C LYS A 54 -26.47 4.30 -7.13
N GLU A 55 -26.11 4.98 -6.04
CA GLU A 55 -26.51 6.38 -5.82
C GLU A 55 -25.98 7.32 -6.92
N LYS A 56 -24.73 7.10 -7.36
CA LYS A 56 -24.11 7.93 -8.41
C LYS A 56 -24.77 7.72 -9.78
N THR A 57 -25.22 6.50 -10.08
CA THR A 57 -25.93 6.19 -11.33
C THR A 57 -27.34 6.79 -11.30
N GLU A 58 -28.03 6.72 -10.17
CA GLU A 58 -29.40 7.25 -10.01
C GLU A 58 -29.46 8.79 -10.04
N LYS A 59 -28.45 9.48 -9.45
CA LYS A 59 -28.33 10.95 -9.57
C LYS A 59 -28.03 11.41 -11.00
N SER A 60 -27.23 10.66 -11.76
CA SER A 60 -26.88 11.00 -13.15
C SER A 60 -28.08 10.89 -14.09
N THR A 61 -28.92 9.87 -13.92
CA THR A 61 -30.12 9.70 -14.75
C THR A 61 -31.21 10.74 -14.43
N LYS A 62 -31.24 11.25 -13.20
CA LYS A 62 -32.22 12.26 -12.75
C LYS A 62 -31.83 13.71 -13.09
N SER A 63 -30.56 13.96 -13.43
CA SER A 63 -30.09 15.27 -13.91
C SER A 63 -30.19 15.45 -15.43
N GLU A 64 -30.53 14.37 -16.15
CA GLU A 64 -30.65 14.35 -17.62
C GLU A 64 -32.13 14.35 -18.08
N GLN A 65 -33.08 14.41 -17.14
CA GLN A 65 -34.53 14.64 -17.34
C GLN A 65 -34.91 16.03 -16.84
#